data_AF-A0A661VQ45-F1
#
_entry.id   AF-A0A661VQ45-F1
#
_cell.length_a   1.000
_cell.length_b   1.000
_cell.length_c   1.000
_cell.angle_alpha   90.00
_cell.angle_beta   90.00
_cell.angle_gamma   90.00
#
_symmetry.space_group_name_H-M   'P 1'
#
loop_
_entity.id
_entity.type
_entity.pdbx_description
1 polymer ?
#
loop_
_entity_poly.entity_id
_entity_poly.type
_entity_poly.pdbx_seq_one_letter_code
_entity_poly.pdbx_strand_id
1 'polypeptide(L)'
;MARKRKRTKKSKRTRRAPLRVLLQRGAEAWRRGREADALRLWERAWEKAPTPELAAALGELYFRRGVRAVVAGSGDDDALVNGLADLERAREFLPGDERPLYHLELAHYHLGVLREAQ
;
A
#
# COMPACT_ATOMS: atom_id res chain seq x y z
N MET A 1 -14.09 60.47 1.91
CA MET A 1 -14.84 59.22 2.20
C MET A 1 -14.20 58.03 1.48
N ALA A 2 -13.17 57.39 2.06
CA ALA A 2 -12.45 56.29 1.41
C ALA A 2 -13.07 54.93 1.76
N ARG A 3 -13.57 54.21 0.74
CA ARG A 3 -14.22 52.90 0.91
C ARG A 3 -13.19 51.82 1.30
N LYS A 4 -13.33 51.30 2.52
CA LYS A 4 -12.60 50.16 3.08
C LYS A 4 -12.81 48.91 2.20
N ARG A 5 -11.77 48.43 1.52
CA ARG A 5 -11.77 47.12 0.83
C ARG A 5 -11.80 46.01 1.89
N LYS A 6 -12.92 45.27 1.99
CA LYS A 6 -13.01 44.02 2.78
C LYS A 6 -12.19 42.92 2.08
N ARG A 7 -11.00 42.63 2.62
CA ARG A 7 -10.24 41.40 2.29
C ARG A 7 -11.04 40.20 2.80
N THR A 8 -11.65 39.43 1.90
CA THR A 8 -12.29 38.16 2.24
C THR A 8 -11.20 37.12 2.52
N LYS A 9 -11.08 36.72 3.80
CA LYS A 9 -10.27 35.56 4.21
C LYS A 9 -10.89 34.31 3.59
N LYS A 10 -10.31 33.80 2.49
CA LYS A 10 -10.69 32.52 1.88
C LYS A 10 -10.24 31.41 2.84
N SER A 11 -11.19 30.92 3.65
CA SER A 11 -11.00 29.79 4.57
C SER A 11 -10.43 28.60 3.79
N LYS A 12 -9.18 28.22 4.08
CA LYS A 12 -8.53 26.98 3.62
C LYS A 12 -9.19 25.81 4.34
N ARG A 13 -10.43 25.50 3.99
CA ARG A 13 -11.07 24.26 4.39
C ARG A 13 -10.37 23.17 3.59
N THR A 14 -9.42 22.47 4.21
CA THR A 14 -8.73 21.29 3.68
C THR A 14 -9.78 20.21 3.39
N ARG A 15 -10.44 20.31 2.24
CA ARG A 15 -11.39 19.30 1.77
C ARG A 15 -10.59 18.02 1.52
N ARG A 16 -10.76 17.03 2.39
CA ARG A 16 -10.31 15.65 2.14
C ARG A 16 -10.75 15.29 0.72
N ALA A 17 -9.82 14.75 -0.07
CA ALA A 17 -10.10 14.44 -1.48
C ALA A 17 -11.31 13.50 -1.60
N PRO A 18 -12.20 13.70 -2.59
CA PRO A 18 -13.29 12.77 -2.88
C PRO A 18 -12.76 11.38 -3.20
N LEU A 19 -13.52 10.32 -2.88
CA LEU A 19 -13.15 8.92 -3.13
C LEU A 19 -12.70 8.69 -4.57
N ARG A 20 -13.47 9.17 -5.56
CA ARG A 20 -13.12 9.06 -7.00
C ARG A 20 -11.74 9.62 -7.33
N VAL A 21 -11.32 10.69 -6.66
CA VAL A 21 -10.03 11.34 -6.90
C VAL A 21 -8.90 10.50 -6.31
N LEU A 22 -9.13 9.89 -5.15
CA LEU A 22 -8.16 8.97 -4.53
C LEU A 22 -7.95 7.74 -5.42
N LEU A 23 -9.03 7.10 -5.88
CA LEU A 23 -8.97 5.94 -6.76
C LEU A 23 -8.24 6.26 -8.08
N GLN A 24 -8.63 7.36 -8.75
CA GLN A 24 -8.02 7.78 -10.02
C GLN A 24 -6.53 8.07 -9.87
N ARG A 25 -6.13 8.82 -8.83
CA ARG A 25 -4.72 9.16 -8.60
C ARG A 25 -3.91 7.95 -8.15
N GLY A 26 -4.50 7.04 -7.37
CA GLY A 26 -3.85 5.80 -6.96
C GLY A 26 -3.54 4.92 -8.18
N ALA A 27 -4.52 4.75 -9.08
CA ALA A 27 -4.32 4.02 -10.33
C ALA A 27 -3.28 4.69 -11.25
N GLU A 28 -3.25 6.02 -11.31
CA GLU A 28 -2.22 6.75 -12.07
C GLU A 28 -0.83 6.60 -11.44
N ALA A 29 -0.72 6.66 -10.11
CA ALA A 29 0.53 6.41 -9.41
C ALA A 29 1.04 4.98 -9.66
N TRP A 30 0.13 4.00 -9.59
CA TRP A 30 0.41 2.60 -9.87
C TRP A 30 0.97 2.39 -11.28
N ARG A 31 0.30 2.92 -12.31
CA ARG A 31 0.76 2.83 -13.70
C ARG A 31 2.13 3.49 -13.93
N ARG A 32 2.51 4.45 -13.10
CA ARG A 32 3.82 5.12 -13.16
C ARG A 32 4.88 4.45 -12.30
N GLY A 33 4.61 3.28 -11.71
CA GLY A 33 5.54 2.58 -10.82
C GLY A 33 5.74 3.27 -9.46
N ARG A 34 4.90 4.25 -9.10
CA ARG A 34 4.99 4.96 -7.82
C ARG A 34 4.16 4.24 -6.78
N GLU A 35 4.63 3.05 -6.39
CA GLU A 35 3.90 2.10 -5.53
C GLU A 35 3.55 2.71 -4.15
N ALA A 36 4.47 3.42 -3.51
CA ALA A 36 4.21 4.08 -2.21
C ALA A 36 3.10 5.14 -2.29
N ASP A 37 3.05 5.91 -3.38
CA ASP A 37 1.99 6.88 -3.61
C ASP A 37 0.65 6.19 -3.88
N ALA A 38 0.65 5.11 -4.67
CA ALA A 38 -0.53 4.32 -4.95
C ALA A 38 -1.12 3.72 -3.68
N LEU A 39 -0.28 3.08 -2.85
CA LEU A 39 -0.69 2.49 -1.58
C LEU A 39 -1.38 3.51 -0.68
N ARG A 40 -0.71 4.64 -0.41
CA ARG A 40 -1.25 5.70 0.46
C ARG A 40 -2.60 6.23 -0.04
N LEU A 41 -2.79 6.33 -1.36
CA LEU A 41 -4.03 6.80 -1.95
C LEU A 41 -5.15 5.76 -1.85
N TRP A 42 -4.83 4.50 -2.08
CA TRP A 42 -5.78 3.39 -2.01
C TRP A 42 -6.14 3.00 -0.57
N GLU A 43 -5.23 3.04 0.40
CA GLU A 43 -5.56 2.88 1.83
C GLU A 43 -6.54 3.96 2.30
N ARG A 44 -6.31 5.22 1.90
CA ARG A 44 -7.25 6.32 2.18
C ARG A 44 -8.60 6.16 1.49
N ALA A 45 -8.63 5.51 0.32
CA ALA A 45 -9.86 5.16 -0.35
C ALA A 45 -10.58 4.02 0.39
N TRP A 46 -9.83 3.05 0.92
CA TRP A 46 -10.32 1.91 1.67
C TRP A 46 -10.99 2.35 2.97
N GLU A 47 -10.35 3.24 3.73
CA GLU A 47 -10.94 3.86 4.94
C GLU A 47 -12.28 4.57 4.66
N LYS A 48 -12.50 5.03 3.43
CA LYS A 48 -13.73 5.75 3.05
C LYS A 48 -14.82 4.83 2.56
N ALA A 49 -14.47 3.87 1.70
CA ALA A 49 -15.41 2.94 1.08
C ALA A 49 -14.64 1.70 0.60
N PRO A 50 -14.61 0.64 1.42
CA PRO A 50 -14.11 -0.67 1.02
C PRO A 50 -14.92 -1.22 -0.16
N THR A 51 -14.25 -1.68 -1.22
CA THR A 51 -14.89 -2.42 -2.33
C THR A 51 -14.02 -3.61 -2.73
N PRO A 52 -14.60 -4.67 -3.33
CA PRO A 52 -13.83 -5.82 -3.79
C PRO A 52 -12.71 -5.46 -4.79
N GLU A 53 -12.95 -4.48 -5.67
CA GLU A 53 -11.96 -4.03 -6.65
C GLU A 53 -10.79 -3.31 -5.98
N LEU A 54 -11.07 -2.52 -4.94
CA LEU A 54 -10.04 -1.86 -4.17
C LEU A 54 -9.26 -2.84 -3.28
N ALA A 55 -9.94 -3.84 -2.73
CA ALA A 55 -9.29 -4.95 -2.03
C ALA A 55 -8.31 -5.66 -2.96
N ALA A 56 -8.75 -6.05 -4.16
CA ALA A 56 -7.89 -6.70 -5.14
C ALA A 56 -6.68 -5.83 -5.53
N ALA A 57 -6.88 -4.52 -5.73
CA ALA A 57 -5.81 -3.59 -6.06
C ALA A 57 -4.79 -3.42 -4.91
N LEU A 58 -5.26 -3.31 -3.66
CA LEU A 58 -4.40 -3.26 -2.48
C LEU A 58 -3.65 -4.59 -2.30
N GLY A 59 -4.35 -5.72 -2.43
CA GLY A 59 -3.77 -7.05 -2.32
C GLY A 59 -2.64 -7.29 -3.31
N GLU A 60 -2.85 -6.99 -4.59
CA GLU A 60 -1.81 -7.11 -5.62
C GLU A 60 -0.62 -6.17 -5.37
N LEU A 61 -0.88 -4.96 -4.85
CA LEU A 61 0.19 -4.02 -4.49
C LEU A 61 1.04 -4.54 -3.33
N TYR A 62 0.40 -4.96 -2.24
CA TYR A 62 1.08 -5.54 -1.09
C TYR A 62 1.84 -6.81 -1.50
N PHE A 63 1.22 -7.67 -2.31
CA PHE A 63 1.87 -8.88 -2.84
C PHE A 63 3.18 -8.57 -3.56
N ARG A 64 3.16 -7.63 -4.52
CA ARG A 64 4.35 -7.25 -5.30
C ARG A 64 5.45 -6.66 -4.43
N ARG A 65 5.10 -5.84 -3.45
CA ARG A 65 6.07 -5.29 -2.49
C ARG A 65 6.68 -6.40 -1.62
N GLY A 66 5.84 -7.28 -1.08
CA GLY A 66 6.24 -8.39 -0.25
C GLY A 66 7.18 -9.35 -0.96
N VAL A 67 6.83 -9.80 -2.17
CA VAL A 67 7.69 -10.65 -3.00
C VAL A 67 9.02 -9.97 -3.29
N ARG A 68 9.03 -8.67 -3.62
CA ARG A 68 10.26 -7.95 -3.92
C ARG A 68 11.19 -7.92 -2.71
N ALA A 69 10.67 -7.68 -1.52
CA ALA A 69 11.46 -7.68 -0.29
C ALA A 69 12.03 -9.07 0.03
N VAL A 70 11.22 -10.13 -0.10
CA VAL A 70 11.66 -11.51 0.14
C VAL A 70 12.68 -11.98 -0.90
N VAL A 71 12.41 -11.76 -2.19
CA VAL A 71 13.24 -12.25 -3.31
C VAL A 71 14.51 -11.44 -3.48
N ALA A 72 14.51 -10.14 -3.19
CA ALA A 72 15.72 -9.33 -3.25
C ALA A 72 16.80 -9.81 -2.26
N GLY A 73 16.45 -10.72 -1.32
CA GLY A 73 17.40 -11.30 -0.39
C GLY A 73 18.16 -10.22 0.36
N SER A 74 17.49 -9.09 0.63
CA SER A 74 18.13 -7.95 1.26
C SER A 74 18.56 -8.42 2.64
N GLY A 75 19.87 -8.48 2.89
CA GLY A 75 20.47 -8.70 4.20
C GLY A 75 20.19 -7.55 5.19
N ASP A 76 19.05 -6.88 4.99
CA ASP A 76 18.43 -5.90 5.84
C ASP A 76 17.17 -6.57 6.40
N ASP A 77 17.26 -6.97 7.67
CA ASP A 77 16.20 -7.65 8.38
C ASP A 77 14.90 -6.83 8.39
N ASP A 78 14.98 -5.49 8.41
CA ASP A 78 13.81 -4.63 8.39
C ASP A 78 13.05 -4.71 7.06
N ALA A 79 13.77 -4.79 5.94
CA ALA A 79 13.16 -4.97 4.63
C ALA A 79 12.42 -6.31 4.54
N LEU A 80 13.01 -7.38 5.07
CA LEU A 80 12.39 -8.71 5.11
C LEU A 80 11.14 -8.72 6.00
N VAL A 81 11.21 -8.14 7.20
CA VAL A 81 10.06 -8.05 8.12
C VAL A 81 8.90 -7.28 7.48
N ASN A 82 9.19 -6.13 6.85
CA ASN A 82 8.18 -5.36 6.12
C ASN A 82 7.61 -6.15 4.93
N GLY A 83 8.44 -6.93 4.24
CA GLY A 83 8.03 -7.80 3.15
C GLY A 83 7.06 -8.90 3.59
N LEU A 84 7.35 -9.56 4.72
CA LEU A 84 6.47 -10.55 5.32
C LEU A 84 5.12 -9.94 5.74
N ALA A 85 5.14 -8.76 6.36
CA ALA A 85 3.92 -8.05 6.71
C ALA A 85 3.10 -7.65 5.48
N ASP A 86 3.75 -7.22 4.40
CA ASP A 86 3.09 -6.94 3.12
C ASP A 86 2.46 -8.23 2.53
N LEU A 87 3.11 -9.40 2.61
CA LEU A 87 2.51 -10.66 2.15
C LEU A 87 1.30 -11.11 2.98
N GLU A 88 1.33 -10.94 4.30
CA GLU A 88 0.16 -11.21 5.17
C GLU A 88 -1.02 -10.30 4.81
N ARG A 89 -0.76 -9.00 4.61
CA ARG A 89 -1.78 -8.06 4.12
C ARG A 89 -2.34 -8.48 2.78
N ALA A 90 -1.49 -8.93 1.85
CA ALA A 90 -1.95 -9.40 0.55
C ALA A 90 -2.93 -10.58 0.68
N ARG A 91 -2.65 -11.53 1.57
CA ARG A 91 -3.54 -12.66 1.87
C ARG A 91 -4.89 -12.21 2.45
N GLU A 92 -4.89 -11.22 3.34
CA GLU A 92 -6.14 -10.64 3.89
C GLU A 92 -7.04 -10.06 2.78
N PHE A 93 -6.43 -9.38 1.81
CA PHE A 93 -7.15 -8.76 0.69
C PHE A 93 -7.50 -9.74 -0.44
N LEU A 94 -6.84 -10.89 -0.52
CA LEU A 94 -6.98 -11.90 -1.56
C LEU A 94 -7.25 -13.30 -0.96
N PRO A 95 -8.38 -13.53 -0.28
CA PRO A 95 -8.62 -14.76 0.50
C PRO A 95 -8.70 -16.07 -0.32
N GLY A 96 -8.76 -15.99 -1.65
CA GLY A 96 -8.74 -17.16 -2.54
C GLY A 96 -7.48 -17.25 -3.41
N ASP A 97 -6.50 -16.37 -3.18
CA ASP A 97 -5.23 -16.38 -3.89
C ASP A 97 -4.18 -17.08 -3.03
N GLU A 98 -3.61 -18.16 -3.55
CA GLU A 98 -2.60 -18.96 -2.84
C GLU A 98 -1.19 -18.37 -2.97
N ARG A 99 -0.97 -17.43 -3.92
CA ARG A 99 0.35 -16.85 -4.18
C ARG A 99 0.96 -16.19 -2.93
N PRO A 100 0.25 -15.36 -2.15
CA PRO A 100 0.81 -14.78 -0.93
C PRO A 100 1.25 -15.84 0.09
N LEU A 101 0.46 -16.90 0.27
CA LEU A 101 0.78 -18.00 1.20
C LEU A 101 2.06 -18.74 0.77
N TYR A 102 2.16 -19.11 -0.50
CA TYR A 102 3.36 -19.76 -1.03
C TYR A 102 4.63 -18.94 -0.75
N HIS A 103 4.59 -17.63 -0.96
CA HIS A 103 5.73 -16.76 -0.71
C HIS A 103 6.03 -16.55 0.78
N LEU A 104 5.02 -16.58 1.66
CA LEU A 104 5.22 -16.58 3.12
C LEU A 104 5.93 -17.84 3.59
N GLU A 105 5.46 -19.01 3.15
CA GLU A 105 6.06 -20.31 3.50
C GLU A 105 7.51 -20.39 3.03
N LEU A 106 7.79 -19.95 1.81
CA LEU A 106 9.14 -19.90 1.27
C LEU A 106 10.05 -18.96 2.08
N ALA A 107 9.56 -17.79 2.46
CA ALA A 107 10.31 -16.84 3.28
C ALA A 107 10.60 -17.40 4.68
N HIS A 108 9.62 -18.04 5.32
CA HIS A 108 9.81 -18.69 6.61
C HIS A 108 10.79 -19.86 6.55
N TYR A 109 10.73 -20.66 5.49
CA TYR A 109 11.71 -21.73 5.26
C TYR A 109 13.14 -21.18 5.20
N HIS A 110 13.37 -20.13 4.41
CA HIS A 110 14.69 -19.50 4.32
C HIS A 110 15.18 -18.92 5.65
N LEU A 111 14.29 -18.29 6.43
CA LEU A 111 14.61 -17.78 7.76
C LEU A 111 14.96 -18.89 8.76
N GLY A 112 14.25 -20.02 8.71
CA GLY A 112 14.54 -21.20 9.54
C GLY A 112 15.93 -21.77 9.24
N VAL A 113 16.23 -21.97 7.96
CA VAL A 113 17.54 -22.45 7.50
C VAL A 113 18.68 -21.50 7.91
N LEU A 114 18.47 -20.18 7.80
CA LEU A 114 19.46 -19.19 8.22
C LEU A 114 19.76 -19.24 9.73
N ARG A 115 18.74 -19.47 10.57
CA ARG A 115 18.91 -19.56 12.03
C ARG A 115 19.60 -20.86 12.47
N GLU A 116 19.36 -21.96 11.77
CA GLU A 116 20.01 -23.24 12.04
C GLU A 116 21.50 -23.28 11.63
N ALA A 117 21.91 -22.40 10.72
CA ALA A 117 23.27 -22.32 10.19
C ALA A 117 24.23 -21.42 10.99
N GLN A 118 23.77 -20.77 12.08
CA GLN A 118 24.56 -19.94 12.99
C GLN A 118 24.93 -20.68 14.29
#